data_AF-A0AAU4SFV3-F1
#
_entry.id   AF-A0AAU4SFV3-F1
#
_cell.length_a   1.000
_cell.length_b   1.000
_cell.length_c   1.000
_cell.angle_alpha   90.00
_cell.angle_beta   90.00
_cell.angle_gamma   90.00
#
_symmetry.space_group_name_H-M   'P 1'
#
loop_
_entity.id
_entity.type
_entity.pdbx_description
1 polymer ?
#
loop_
_entity_poly.entity_id
_entity_poly.type
_entity_poly.pdbx_seq_one_letter_code
_entity_poly.pdbx_strand_id
1 'polypeptide(L)' 'MSAFNQHPDREFRARELHELLGMPTDEASVNVTRARLGRLTRQGFLTQPRRGRYQKRT' A
#
# COMPACT_ATOMS: atom_id res chain seq x y z
N MET A 1 -1.16 2.34 -14.27
CA MET A 1 0.14 2.31 -13.55
C MET A 1 -0.16 2.38 -12.05
N SER A 2 0.38 1.49 -11.21
CA SER A 2 0.08 1.56 -9.76
C SER A 2 0.91 2.66 -9.08
N ALA A 3 0.41 3.24 -7.98
CA ALA A 3 1.14 4.24 -7.20
C ALA A 3 2.55 3.75 -6.76
N PHE A 4 2.67 2.46 -6.44
CA PHE A 4 3.96 1.83 -6.11
C PHE A 4 4.94 1.79 -7.30
N ASN A 5 4.45 1.68 -8.54
CA ASN A 5 5.32 1.73 -9.71
C ASN A 5 5.72 3.17 -10.07
N GLN A 6 4.91 4.17 -9.70
CA GLN A 6 5.23 5.60 -9.88
C GLN A 6 6.20 6.10 -8.80
N HIS A 7 6.16 5.48 -7.61
CA HIS A 7 7.01 5.83 -6.48
C HIS A 7 7.64 4.56 -5.87
N PRO A 8 8.60 3.90 -6.57
CA PRO A 8 9.16 2.63 -6.12
C PRO A 8 9.87 2.75 -4.77
N ASP A 9 10.54 3.88 -4.53
CA ASP A 9 11.31 4.13 -3.31
C ASP A 9 10.46 4.65 -2.15
N ARG A 10 9.18 4.94 -2.37
CA ARG A 10 8.30 5.49 -1.33
C ARG A 10 7.57 4.38 -0.58
N GLU A 11 7.68 4.43 0.75
CA GLU A 11 6.84 3.65 1.65
C GLU A 11 5.45 4.29 1.79
N PHE A 12 4.39 3.50 1.69
CA PHE A 12 3.01 3.93 1.89
C PHE A 12 2.34 3.18 3.03
N ARG A 13 1.60 3.90 3.88
CA ARG A 13 0.48 3.34 4.66
C ARG A 13 -0.76 3.20 3.77
N ALA A 14 -1.67 2.30 4.13
CA ALA A 14 -2.92 2.10 3.38
C ALA A 14 -3.75 3.41 3.24
N ARG A 15 -3.81 4.23 4.29
CA ARG A 15 -4.50 5.53 4.25
C ARG A 15 -3.80 6.55 3.34
N GLU A 16 -2.48 6.64 3.40
CA GLU A 16 -1.70 7.54 2.52
C GLU A 16 -1.85 7.16 1.05
N LEU A 17 -1.99 5.86 0.75
CA LEU A 17 -2.29 5.38 -0.59
C LEU A 17 -3.70 5.84 -1.04
N HIS A 18 -4.68 5.84 -0.15
CA HIS A 18 -6.03 6.33 -0.47
C HIS A 18 -6.02 7.84 -0.71
N GLU A 19 -5.34 8.61 0.14
CA GLU A 19 -5.19 10.07 -0.02
C GLU A 19 -4.52 10.41 -1.36
N LEU A 20 -3.45 9.69 -1.73
CA LEU A 20 -2.78 9.89 -3.02
C LEU A 20 -3.68 9.56 -4.22
N LEU A 21 -4.53 8.54 -4.09
CA LEU A 21 -5.40 8.07 -5.17
C LEU A 21 -6.79 8.71 -5.17
N GLY A 22 -7.08 9.64 -4.24
CA GLY A 22 -8.41 10.22 -4.07
C GLY A 22 -9.49 9.21 -3.68
N MET A 23 -9.11 8.11 -3.02
CA MET A 23 -10.03 7.05 -2.57
C MET A 23 -10.62 7.35 -1.18
N PRO A 24 -11.81 6.81 -0.84
CA PRO A 24 -12.43 6.99 0.48
C PRO A 24 -11.51 6.57 1.64
N THR A 25 -11.32 7.44 2.63
CA THR A 25 -10.43 7.18 3.77
C THR A 25 -11.16 6.67 5.03
N ASP A 26 -12.42 6.24 4.88
CA ASP A 26 -13.14 5.59 5.97
C ASP A 26 -12.45 4.28 6.37
N GLU A 27 -12.63 3.86 7.61
CA GLU A 27 -11.88 2.76 8.19
C GLU A 27 -12.13 1.42 7.48
N ALA A 28 -13.36 1.15 7.04
CA ALA A 28 -13.69 -0.07 6.34
C ALA A 28 -12.95 -0.16 5.00
N SER A 29 -12.99 0.91 4.22
CA SER A 29 -12.25 1.02 2.94
C SER A 29 -10.74 0.85 3.14
N VAL A 30 -10.16 1.52 4.14
CA VAL A 30 -8.72 1.42 4.43
C VAL A 30 -8.33 0.02 4.89
N ASN A 31 -9.17 -0.67 5.67
CA ASN A 31 -8.89 -2.02 6.16
C ASN A 31 -8.91 -3.07 5.04
N VAL A 32 -9.82 -2.95 4.07
CA VAL A 32 -9.81 -3.81 2.86
C VAL A 32 -8.49 -3.65 2.10
N THR A 33 -8.04 -2.42 1.88
CA THR A 33 -6.76 -2.16 1.22
C THR A 33 -5.59 -2.69 2.05
N ARG A 34 -5.60 -2.52 3.37
CA ARG A 34 -4.55 -3.06 4.26
C ARG A 34 -4.44 -4.59 4.14
N ALA A 35 -5.56 -5.31 4.12
CA ALA A 35 -5.58 -6.76 3.93
C ALA A 35 -5.02 -7.16 2.55
N ARG A 36 -5.38 -6.42 1.49
CA ARG A 36 -4.84 -6.62 0.14
C ARG A 36 -3.34 -6.38 0.07
N LEU A 37 -2.84 -5.30 0.68
CA LEU A 37 -1.41 -4.98 0.73
C LEU A 37 -0.64 -6.10 1.45
N GLY A 38 -1.15 -6.61 2.57
CA GLY A 38 -0.55 -7.76 3.26
C GLY A 38 -0.48 -9.02 2.38
N ARG A 39 -1.51 -9.28 1.58
CA ARG A 39 -1.48 -10.38 0.59
C ARG A 39 -0.41 -10.16 -0.49
N LEU A 40 -0.31 -8.94 -1.03
CA LEU A 40 0.69 -8.60 -2.05
C LEU A 40 2.13 -8.70 -1.52
N THR A 41 2.35 -8.38 -0.25
CA THR A 41 3.65 -8.62 0.42
C THR A 41 3.96 -10.10 0.51
N ARG A 42 3.02 -10.94 0.93
CA ARG A 42 3.21 -12.41 0.98
C ARG A 42 3.46 -13.03 -0.39
N GLN A 43 2.90 -12.45 -1.45
CA GLN A 43 3.14 -12.87 -2.84
C GLN A 43 4.47 -12.32 -3.41
N GLY A 44 5.19 -11.49 -2.65
CA GLY A 44 6.48 -10.96 -3.06
C GLY A 44 6.41 -9.80 -4.04
N PHE A 45 5.25 -9.19 -4.27
CA PHE A 45 5.14 -7.99 -5.12
C PHE A 45 5.54 -6.71 -4.39
N LEU A 46 5.34 -6.68 -3.07
CA LEU A 46 5.68 -5.57 -2.19
C LEU A 46 6.60 -6.06 -1.08
N THR A 47 7.41 -5.15 -0.54
CA THR A 47 8.13 -5.36 0.72
C THR A 47 7.36 -4.67 1.85
N GLN A 48 7.61 -5.10 3.08
CA GLN A 48 7.09 -4.45 4.29
C GLN A 48 8.29 -4.04 5.18
N PRO A 49 8.97 -2.93 4.85
CA PRO A 49 10.16 -2.50 5.59
C PRO A 49 9.84 -2.11 7.05
N ARG A 50 8.61 -1.66 7.31
CA ARG A 50 8.10 -1.36 8.64
C ARG A 50 6.66 -1.83 8.80
N ARG A 51 6.24 -2.11 10.03
CA ARG A 51 4.86 -2.53 10.33
C ARG A 51 3.86 -1.51 9.75
N GLY A 52 2.94 -2.00 8.92
CA GLY A 52 1.90 -1.18 8.29
C GLY A 52 2.38 -0.24 7.17
N ARG A 53 3.65 -0.33 6.76
CA ARG A 53 4.21 0.40 5.62
C ARG A 53 4.60 -0.57 4.52
N TYR A 54 4.24 -0.24 3.29
CA TYR A 54 4.43 -1.09 2.12
C TYR A 54 5.24 -0.34 1.07
N GLN A 55 6.12 -1.03 0.36
CA GLN A 55 6.95 -0.45 -0.70
C GLN A 55 6.99 -1.40 -1.88
N LYS A 56 7.24 -0.88 -3.08
CA LYS A 56 7.49 -1.71 -4.25
C LYS A 56 8.70 -2.61 -3.97
N ARG A 57 8.57 -3.91 -4.27
CA ARG A 57 9.75 -4.76 -4.38
C ARG A 57 10.44 -4.44 -5.71
N THR A 58 11.63 -3.87 -5.62
CA THR A 58 12.62 -3.75 -6.71
C THR A 58 13.41 -5.03 -6.84
#